data_AF-A0A4V1ANL5-F1
#
_entry.id   AF-A0A4V1ANL5-F1
#
_cell.length_a   1.000
_cell.length_b   1.000
_cell.length_c   1.000
_cell.angle_alpha   90.00
_cell.angle_beta   90.00
_cell.angle_gamma   90.00
#
_symmetry.space_group_name_H-M   'P 1'
#
loop_
_entity.id
_entity.type
_entity.pdbx_description
1 polymer ?
#
loop_
_entity_poly.entity_id
_entity_poly.type
_entity_poly.pdbx_seq_one_letter_code
_entity_poly.pdbx_strand_id
1 'polypeptide(L)' 'MIKNMHSKMFLLGQIILKKKVMYHRAMHFGLTHSSVVACSQELDVLLNQYQEIN' A
#
# COMPACT_ATOMS: atom_id res chain seq x y z
N MET A 1 21.27 -13.87 -1.76
CA MET A 1 20.83 -12.84 -0.79
C MET A 1 20.46 -11.50 -1.43
N ILE A 2 21.07 -11.07 -2.55
CA ILE A 2 20.81 -9.76 -3.20
C ILE A 2 19.42 -9.63 -3.85
N LYS A 3 18.87 -10.71 -4.43
CA LYS A 3 17.53 -10.68 -5.10
C LYS A 3 16.39 -10.19 -4.19
N ASN A 4 16.46 -10.47 -2.88
CA ASN A 4 15.39 -10.12 -1.94
C ASN A 4 15.41 -8.64 -1.51
N MET A 5 16.57 -7.98 -1.49
CA MET A 5 16.66 -6.56 -1.09
C MET A 5 16.01 -5.63 -2.13
N HIS A 6 16.28 -5.85 -3.42
CA HIS A 6 15.70 -5.05 -4.50
C HIS A 6 14.17 -5.21 -4.55
N SER A 7 13.67 -6.42 -4.31
CA SER A 7 12.23 -6.70 -4.24
C SER A 7 11.57 -6.00 -3.05
N LYS A 8 12.18 -6.03 -1.85
CA LYS A 8 11.68 -5.29 -0.68
C LYS A 8 11.69 -3.78 -0.88
N MET A 9 12.75 -3.21 -1.47
CA MET A 9 12.80 -1.77 -1.75
C MET A 9 11.73 -1.35 -2.76
N PHE A 10 11.51 -2.15 -3.80
CA PHE A 10 10.45 -1.90 -4.77
C PHE A 10 9.06 -1.94 -4.11
N LEU A 11 8.83 -2.96 -3.27
CA LEU A 11 7.58 -3.11 -2.54
C LEU A 11 7.34 -1.96 -1.55
N LEU A 12 8.39 -1.51 -0.86
CA LEU A 12 8.33 -0.32 0.00
C LEU A 12 7.95 0.94 -0.79
N GLY A 13 8.51 1.12 -2.00
CA GLY A 13 8.12 2.19 -2.91
C GLY A 13 6.64 2.16 -3.27
N GLN A 14 6.11 0.97 -3.58
CA GLN A 14 4.68 0.78 -3.86
C GLN A 14 3.80 1.11 -2.64
N ILE A 15 4.19 0.66 -1.43
CA ILE A 15 3.49 0.97 -0.18
C ILE A 15 3.41 2.49 0.05
N ILE A 16 4.53 3.20 -0.11
CA ILE A 16 4.58 4.65 0.07
C ILE A 16 3.68 5.37 -0.94
N LEU A 17 3.75 4.98 -2.21
CA LEU A 17 2.91 5.56 -3.26
C LEU A 17 1.43 5.30 -2.97
N LYS A 18 1.07 4.07 -2.61
CA LYS A 18 -0.31 3.67 -2.32
C LYS A 18 -0.88 4.43 -1.11
N LYS A 19 -0.10 4.61 -0.04
CA LYS A 19 -0.46 5.46 1.11
C LYS A 19 -0.81 6.88 0.69
N LYS A 20 0.01 7.51 -0.17
CA LYS A 20 -0.26 8.86 -0.68
C LYS A 20 -1.58 8.92 -1.47
N VAL A 21 -1.83 7.93 -2.33
CA VAL A 21 -3.09 7.83 -3.09
C VAL A 21 -4.30 7.67 -2.15
N MET A 22 -4.19 6.79 -1.14
CA MET A 22 -5.24 6.56 -0.15
C MET A 22 -5.57 7.85 0.60
N TYR A 23 -4.56 8.57 1.09
CA TYR A 23 -4.77 9.85 1.80
C TYR A 23 -5.40 10.91 0.90
N HIS A 24 -4.94 11.02 -0.35
CA HIS A 24 -5.54 11.96 -1.31
C HIS A 24 -7.02 11.66 -1.56
N ARG A 25 -7.36 10.37 -1.75
CA ARG A 25 -8.76 9.93 -1.90
C ARG A 25 -9.57 10.18 -0.63
N ALA A 26 -9.02 9.92 0.54
CA ALA A 26 -9.67 10.15 1.83
C ALA A 26 -9.97 11.64 2.06
N MET A 27 -9.04 12.52 1.71
CA MET A 27 -9.24 13.96 1.78
C MET A 27 -10.33 14.45 0.82
N HIS A 28 -10.43 13.84 -0.36
CA HIS A 28 -11.39 14.28 -1.39
C HIS A 28 -12.78 13.67 -1.23
N PHE A 29 -12.88 12.40 -0.83
CA PHE A 29 -14.14 11.65 -0.80
C PHE A 29 -14.59 11.23 0.61
N GLY A 30 -13.74 11.37 1.63
CA GLY A 30 -14.00 10.88 2.99
C GLY A 30 -13.50 9.44 3.21
N LEU A 31 -13.29 9.07 4.48
CA LEU A 31 -12.62 7.83 4.89
C LEU A 31 -13.37 6.55 4.51
N THR A 32 -14.71 6.59 4.52
CA THR A 32 -15.57 5.43 4.27
C THR A 32 -15.97 5.27 2.81
N HIS A 33 -15.51 6.17 1.94
CA HIS A 33 -15.81 6.08 0.51
C HIS A 33 -15.22 4.79 -0.08
N SER A 34 -15.96 4.13 -0.96
CA SER A 34 -15.58 2.81 -1.52
C SER A 34 -14.18 2.82 -2.16
N SER A 35 -13.80 3.92 -2.83
CA SER A 35 -12.48 4.07 -3.44
C SER A 35 -11.33 4.20 -2.43
N VAL A 36 -11.61 4.62 -1.19
CA VAL A 36 -10.66 4.70 -0.08
C VAL A 36 -10.54 3.34 0.59
N VAL A 37 -11.66 2.66 0.84
CA VAL A 37 -11.71 1.29 1.39
C VAL A 37 -11.00 0.29 0.46
N ALA A 38 -11.26 0.35 -0.84
CA ALA A 38 -10.54 -0.49 -1.81
C ALA A 38 -9.03 -0.19 -1.79
N CYS A 39 -8.65 1.09 -1.68
CA CYS A 39 -7.25 1.48 -1.62
C CYS A 39 -6.56 1.01 -0.33
N SER A 40 -7.25 0.99 0.81
CA SER A 40 -6.71 0.47 2.06
C SER A 40 -6.53 -1.05 2.01
N GLN A 41 -7.46 -1.78 1.40
CA GLN A 41 -7.33 -3.23 1.21
C GLN A 41 -6.14 -3.59 0.32
N GLU A 42 -5.95 -2.85 -0.78
CA GLU A 42 -4.78 -3.05 -1.66
C GLU A 42 -3.46 -2.69 -0.95
N LEU A 43 -3.48 -1.68 -0.08
CA LEU A 43 -2.32 -1.32 0.75
C LEU A 43 -1.99 -2.42 1.76
N ASP A 44 -2.99 -3.03 2.39
CA ASP A 44 -2.81 -4.15 3.32
C ASP A 44 -2.15 -5.35 2.65
N VAL A 45 -2.54 -5.68 1.42
CA VAL A 45 -1.88 -6.76 0.64
C VAL A 45 -0.39 -6.48 0.45
N LEU A 46 -0.02 -5.25 0.10
CA LEU A 46 1.38 -4.86 -0.06
C LEU A 46 2.15 -4.92 1.26
N LEU A 47 1.52 -4.50 2.36
CA LEU A 47 2.10 -4.56 3.71
C LEU A 47 2.34 -6.02 4.14
N ASN A 48 1.36 -6.91 3.93
CA ASN A 48 1.49 -8.32 4.27
C ASN A 48 2.60 -8.99 3.45
N GLN A 49 2.71 -8.67 2.16
CA GLN A 49 3.81 -9.14 1.32
C GLN A 49 5.17 -8.65 1.83
N TYR A 50 5.26 -7.40 2.29
CA TYR A 50 6.52 -6.82 2.78
C TYR A 50 6.94 -7.41 4.12
N GLN A 51 5.96 -7.72 4.97
CA GLN A 51 6.15 -8.32 6.28
C GLN A 51 6.30 -9.84 6.22
N GLU A 52 6.07 -10.46 5.05
CA GLU A 52 6.14 -11.92 4.84
C GLU A 52 5.15 -12.66 5.76
N ILE A 53 3.96 -12.09 5.97
CA ILE A 53 2.89 -12.60 6.87
C ILE A 53 1.65 -13.10 6.13
N ASN A 54 1.71 -13.20 4.79
CA ASN A 54 0.63 -13.73 3.95
C ASN A 54 0.95 -15.15 3.49
#